data_AF-A0A4Q3XRV8-F1
#
_entry.id   AF-A0A4Q3XRV8-F1
#
_cell.length_a   1.000
_cell.length_b   1.000
_cell.length_c   1.000
_cell.angle_alpha   90.00
_cell.angle_beta   90.00
_cell.angle_gamma   90.00
#
_symmetry.space_group_name_H-M   'P 1'
#
loop_
_entity.id
_entity.type
_entity.pdbx_description
1 polymer ?
#
loop_
_entity_poly.entity_id
_entity_poly.type
_entity_poly.pdbx_seq_one_letter_code
_entity_poly.pdbx_strand_id
1 'polypeptide(L)'
;MPFSALERMEADQMRGQILSKQALVHDPAVPDPPEGRLTIRRWYHIAVALPTGMHLHTARGLTTRRFIEAVLWAAKKDATWPQLPSSHGNYQSVSQRFDRWVRLDLWSVVIMQLEGDRRVPALERMVASRRAVLARRTARRASSGKPVAEPLPG
;
A
#
# COMPACT_ATOMS: atom_id res chain seq x y z
N MET A 1 -1.77 28.18 -1.11
CA MET A 1 -0.42 28.56 -0.65
C MET A 1 0.51 27.36 -0.81
N PRO A 2 1.55 27.41 -1.66
CA PRO A 2 2.55 26.35 -1.73
C PRO A 2 3.51 26.46 -0.53
N PHE A 3 3.92 25.33 0.02
CA PHE A 3 4.90 25.25 1.13
C PHE A 3 6.14 26.10 0.86
N SER A 4 6.65 26.75 1.90
CA SER A 4 7.84 27.61 1.87
C SER A 4 9.08 26.80 1.48
N ALA A 5 10.09 27.42 0.87
CA ALA A 5 11.33 26.72 0.48
C ALA A 5 12.02 26.03 1.67
N LEU A 6 11.92 26.63 2.86
CA LEU A 6 12.45 26.10 4.11
C LEU A 6 11.70 24.85 4.60
N GLU A 7 10.36 24.83 4.51
CA GLU A 7 9.55 23.66 4.89
C GLU A 7 9.76 22.48 3.94
N ARG A 8 10.07 22.76 2.66
CA ARG A 8 10.46 21.73 1.69
C ARG A 8 11.85 21.18 1.99
N MET A 9 12.80 22.04 2.38
CA MET A 9 14.14 21.61 2.78
C MET A 9 14.12 20.84 4.10
N GLU A 10 13.32 21.23 5.10
CA GLU A 10 13.13 20.44 6.32
C GLU A 10 12.43 19.11 6.03
N ALA A 11 11.42 19.10 5.16
CA ALA A 11 10.79 17.85 4.72
C ALA A 11 11.77 16.97 3.94
N ASP A 12 12.67 17.53 3.14
CA ASP A 12 13.69 16.79 2.40
C ASP A 12 14.88 16.37 3.28
N GLN A 13 15.21 17.13 4.33
CA GLN A 13 16.18 16.78 5.38
C GLN A 13 15.64 15.65 6.27
N MET A 14 14.37 15.74 6.68
CA MET A 14 13.66 14.68 7.41
C MET A 14 13.48 13.43 6.52
N ARG A 15 13.16 13.59 5.23
CA ARG A 15 13.15 12.49 4.26
C ARG A 15 14.55 11.90 4.08
N GLY A 16 15.60 12.72 4.07
CA GLY A 16 17.00 12.30 3.99
C GLY A 16 17.38 11.40 5.17
N GLN A 17 17.01 11.78 6.40
CA GLN A 17 17.21 10.93 7.58
C GLN A 17 16.35 9.66 7.58
N ILE A 18 15.13 9.71 7.02
CA ILE A 18 14.25 8.54 6.85
C ILE A 18 14.83 7.58 5.80
N LEU A 19 15.46 8.10 4.73
CA LEU A 19 16.09 7.31 3.68
C LEU A 19 17.40 6.64 4.15
N SER A 20 18.18 7.29 5.03
CA SER A 20 19.43 6.72 5.57
C SER A 20 19.23 5.51 6.49
N LYS A 21 18.06 5.35 7.12
CA LYS A 21 17.74 4.16 7.95
C LYS A 21 17.12 3.01 7.15
N GLN A 22 16.88 3.23 5.86
CA GLN A 22 16.07 2.38 5.00
C GLN A 22 16.89 1.58 3.98
N ALA A 23 18.23 1.59 4.09
CA ALA A 23 19.13 0.80 3.24
C ALA A 23 19.40 -0.63 3.78
N LEU A 24 18.94 -0.96 5.00
CA LEU A 24 19.04 -2.28 5.65
C LEU A 24 17.67 -2.99 5.64
N VAL A 25 17.08 -3.22 4.46
CA VAL A 25 15.64 -3.49 4.26
C VAL A 25 15.15 -4.88 4.68
N HIS A 26 16.03 -5.76 5.16
CA HIS A 26 15.61 -7.01 5.79
C HIS A 26 16.68 -7.43 6.80
N ASP A 27 16.43 -7.16 8.07
CA ASP A 27 17.18 -7.81 9.15
C ASP A 27 16.55 -9.18 9.39
N PRO A 28 17.19 -10.30 8.98
CA PRO A 28 16.65 -11.64 9.19
C PRO A 28 16.56 -12.02 10.68
N ALA A 29 17.22 -11.27 11.58
CA ALA A 29 17.20 -11.54 13.01
C ALA A 29 15.93 -11.04 13.72
N VAL A 30 15.16 -10.14 13.11
CA VAL A 30 13.90 -9.65 13.69
C VAL A 30 12.72 -10.42 13.09
N PRO A 31 12.06 -11.31 13.88
CA PRO A 31 10.95 -12.09 13.37
C PRO A 31 9.75 -11.21 13.03
N ASP A 32 9.04 -11.55 11.95
CA ASP A 32 7.82 -10.84 11.56
C ASP A 32 6.79 -10.87 12.70
N PRO A 33 6.19 -9.71 13.06
CA PRO A 33 5.19 -9.65 14.09
C PRO A 33 4.02 -10.62 13.79
N PRO A 34 3.59 -11.42 14.78
CA PRO A 34 2.60 -12.47 14.54
C PRO A 34 1.22 -11.90 14.18
N GLU A 35 0.94 -10.64 14.47
CA GLU A 35 -0.39 -10.03 14.25
C GLU A 35 -0.78 -9.94 12.77
N GLY A 36 0.22 -9.87 11.88
CA GLY A 36 0.02 -9.91 10.43
C GLY A 36 -0.04 -11.32 9.84
N ARG A 37 0.46 -12.33 10.56
CA ARG A 37 0.76 -13.65 10.02
C ARG A 37 -0.47 -14.36 9.46
N LEU A 38 -0.29 -15.06 8.34
CA LEU A 38 -1.26 -15.98 7.75
C LEU A 38 -0.84 -17.42 7.99
N THR A 39 -1.80 -18.30 8.25
CA THR A 39 -1.55 -19.75 8.22
C THR A 39 -1.27 -20.19 6.79
N ILE A 40 -0.53 -21.27 6.62
CA ILE A 40 -0.19 -21.81 5.28
C ILE A 40 -1.47 -22.12 4.50
N ARG A 41 -2.46 -22.77 5.15
CA ARG A 41 -3.76 -23.07 4.55
C ARG A 41 -4.49 -21.81 4.09
N ARG A 42 -4.53 -20.76 4.93
CA ARG A 42 -5.21 -19.51 4.57
C ARG A 42 -4.50 -18.78 3.44
N TRP A 43 -3.18 -18.76 3.45
CA TRP A 43 -2.38 -18.26 2.35
C TRP A 43 -2.67 -19.00 1.04
N TYR A 44 -2.77 -20.33 1.08
CA TYR A 44 -3.06 -21.14 -0.10
C TYR A 44 -4.40 -20.77 -0.76
N HIS A 45 -5.47 -20.63 0.03
CA HIS A 45 -6.78 -20.20 -0.48
C HIS A 45 -6.71 -18.82 -1.16
N ILE A 46 -6.00 -17.86 -0.56
CA ILE A 46 -5.78 -16.55 -1.17
C ILE A 46 -4.97 -16.66 -2.47
N ALA A 47 -3.88 -17.43 -2.45
CA ALA A 47 -2.96 -17.55 -3.58
C ALA A 47 -3.65 -18.14 -4.81
N VAL A 48 -4.51 -19.16 -4.62
CA VAL A 48 -5.29 -19.79 -5.70
C VAL A 48 -6.38 -18.87 -6.25
N ALA A 49 -6.97 -18.02 -5.40
CA ALA A 49 -8.02 -17.08 -5.82
C ALA A 49 -7.48 -15.84 -6.55
N LEU A 50 -6.19 -15.52 -6.40
CA LEU A 50 -5.58 -14.36 -7.06
C LEU A 50 -5.39 -14.62 -8.57
N PRO A 51 -5.64 -13.60 -9.43
CA PRO A 51 -5.35 -13.71 -10.85
C PRO A 51 -3.90 -14.15 -11.13
N THR A 52 -3.74 -15.01 -12.13
CA THR A 52 -2.46 -15.63 -12.51
C THR A 52 -1.35 -14.59 -12.67
N GLY A 53 -0.18 -14.86 -12.05
CA GLY A 53 0.97 -13.95 -12.06
C GLY A 53 1.09 -13.07 -10.81
N MET A 54 -0.01 -12.70 -10.13
CA MET A 54 0.07 -11.81 -8.96
C MET A 54 0.56 -12.47 -7.66
N HIS A 55 0.44 -13.78 -7.53
CA HIS A 55 1.08 -14.54 -6.45
C HIS A 55 2.57 -14.83 -6.73
N LEU A 56 3.03 -14.74 -7.98
CA LEU A 56 4.41 -14.98 -8.42
C LEU A 56 5.26 -13.71 -8.48
N HIS A 57 4.65 -12.52 -8.54
CA HIS A 57 5.39 -11.26 -8.59
C HIS A 57 6.12 -10.96 -7.28
N THR A 58 7.41 -11.29 -7.24
CA THR A 58 8.38 -10.78 -6.27
C THR A 58 8.88 -9.42 -6.76
N ALA A 59 8.29 -8.33 -6.26
CA ALA A 59 8.92 -7.02 -6.37
C ALA A 59 9.90 -6.87 -5.21
N ARG A 60 11.21 -6.78 -5.51
CA ARG A 60 12.28 -6.47 -4.53
C ARG A 60 12.28 -7.36 -3.28
N GLY A 61 12.12 -8.67 -3.44
CA GLY A 61 12.25 -9.65 -2.34
C GLY A 61 11.03 -9.81 -1.43
N LEU A 62 9.94 -9.07 -1.63
CA LEU A 62 8.71 -9.24 -0.85
C LEU A 62 7.73 -10.19 -1.56
N THR A 63 7.57 -11.40 -1.01
CA THR A 63 6.57 -12.35 -1.49
C THR A 63 5.16 -11.76 -1.31
N THR A 64 4.23 -12.12 -2.19
CA THR A 64 2.83 -11.65 -2.10
C THR A 64 2.21 -12.01 -0.74
N ARG A 65 2.61 -13.14 -0.14
CA ARG A 65 2.25 -13.50 1.22
C ARG A 65 2.70 -12.45 2.24
N ARG A 66 4.01 -12.14 2.30
CA ARG A 66 4.54 -11.18 3.27
C ARG A 66 3.96 -9.78 3.07
N PHE A 67 3.69 -9.41 1.82
CA PHE A 67 2.96 -8.19 1.51
C PHE A 67 1.56 -8.15 2.15
N ILE A 68 0.76 -9.21 1.98
CA ILE A 68 -0.57 -9.27 2.60
C ILE A 68 -0.46 -9.30 4.12
N GLU A 69 0.49 -10.05 4.68
CA GLU A 69 0.74 -10.09 6.13
C GLU A 69 1.09 -8.71 6.69
N ALA A 70 1.89 -7.92 5.97
CA ALA A 70 2.21 -6.53 6.33
C ALA A 70 0.96 -5.63 6.35
N VAL A 71 0.08 -5.77 5.35
CA VAL A 71 -1.18 -5.02 5.28
C VAL A 71 -2.14 -5.44 6.40
N LEU A 72 -2.20 -6.73 6.72
CA LEU A 72 -3.01 -7.24 7.82
C LEU A 72 -2.52 -6.76 9.19
N TRP A 73 -1.20 -6.64 9.36
CA TRP A 73 -0.61 -6.02 10.55
C TRP A 73 -1.05 -4.57 10.68
N ALA A 74 -0.94 -3.79 9.59
CA ALA A 74 -1.33 -2.38 9.58
C ALA A 74 -2.82 -2.21 9.90
N ALA A 75 -3.69 -3.01 9.27
CA ALA A 75 -5.11 -3.02 9.56
C ALA A 75 -5.39 -3.39 11.03
N LYS A 76 -4.69 -4.38 11.59
CA LYS A 76 -4.90 -4.80 12.98
C LYS A 76 -4.51 -3.73 14.00
N LYS A 77 -3.45 -2.96 13.71
CA LYS A 77 -2.91 -1.93 14.59
C LYS A 77 -3.47 -0.53 14.32
N ASP A 78 -4.32 -0.39 13.31
CA ASP A 78 -4.77 0.90 12.77
C ASP A 78 -3.59 1.84 12.46
N ALA A 79 -2.51 1.24 11.95
CA ALA A 79 -1.21 1.89 11.80
C ALA A 79 -1.07 2.56 10.43
N THR A 80 -0.35 3.66 10.40
CA THR A 80 0.07 4.31 9.15
C THR A 80 1.26 3.56 8.53
N TRP A 81 1.42 3.65 7.20
CA TRP A 81 2.54 2.96 6.51
C TRP A 81 3.94 3.24 7.11
N PRO A 82 4.29 4.46 7.54
CA PRO A 82 5.59 4.72 8.17
C PRO A 82 5.81 3.97 9.50
N GLN A 83 4.74 3.56 10.18
CA GLN A 83 4.81 2.74 11.41
C GLN A 83 5.00 1.25 11.11
N LEU A 84 4.98 0.84 9.84
CA LEU A 84 5.17 -0.55 9.45
C LEU A 84 6.58 -1.02 9.88
N PRO A 85 6.67 -2.17 10.58
CA PRO A 85 7.95 -2.76 10.94
C PRO A 85 8.83 -3.01 9.71
N SER A 86 10.12 -2.72 9.85
CA SER A 86 11.10 -2.96 8.77
C SER A 86 11.21 -4.43 8.36
N SER A 87 10.80 -5.37 9.22
CA SER A 87 10.77 -6.80 8.90
C SER A 87 9.83 -7.13 7.72
N HIS A 88 8.78 -6.33 7.54
CA HIS A 88 7.86 -6.41 6.39
C HIS A 88 8.39 -5.74 5.12
N GLY A 89 9.61 -5.21 5.16
CA GLY A 89 10.27 -4.54 4.04
C GLY A 89 9.92 -3.05 3.93
N ASN A 90 10.20 -2.47 2.75
CA ASN A 90 10.04 -1.04 2.54
C ASN A 90 8.56 -0.64 2.46
N TYR A 91 8.10 0.16 3.43
CA TYR A 91 6.71 0.62 3.51
C TYR A 91 6.23 1.40 2.28
N GLN A 92 7.11 2.12 1.57
CA GLN A 92 6.74 2.86 0.36
C GLN A 92 6.36 1.88 -0.75
N SER A 93 7.08 0.77 -0.85
CA SER A 93 6.79 -0.30 -1.80
C SER A 93 5.47 -1.00 -1.45
N VAL A 94 5.24 -1.27 -0.16
CA VAL A 94 3.98 -1.81 0.35
C VAL A 94 2.81 -0.87 0.04
N SER A 95 2.96 0.42 0.34
CA SER A 95 1.93 1.45 0.10
C SER A 95 1.59 1.59 -1.39
N GLN A 96 2.59 1.64 -2.27
CA GLN A 96 2.35 1.70 -3.73
C GLN A 96 1.67 0.44 -4.27
N ARG A 97 2.08 -0.75 -3.77
CA ARG A 97 1.45 -2.02 -4.16
C ARG A 97 0.01 -2.11 -3.64
N PHE A 98 -0.24 -1.65 -2.41
CA PHE A 98 -1.57 -1.54 -1.83
C PHE A 98 -2.49 -0.66 -2.70
N ASP A 99 -2.03 0.52 -3.09
CA ASP A 99 -2.77 1.43 -3.98
C ASP A 99 -3.11 0.80 -5.33
N ARG A 100 -2.16 0.06 -5.90
CA ARG A 100 -2.38 -0.68 -7.15
C ARG A 100 -3.48 -1.74 -6.96
N TRP A 101 -3.44 -2.48 -5.86
CA TRP A 101 -4.46 -3.49 -5.56
C TRP A 101 -5.84 -2.90 -5.28
N VAL A 102 -5.92 -1.70 -4.69
CA VAL A 102 -7.17 -0.96 -4.54
C VAL A 102 -7.76 -0.57 -5.90
N ARG A 103 -6.93 -0.13 -6.86
CA ARG A 103 -7.38 0.25 -8.20
C ARG A 103 -7.85 -0.94 -9.04
N LEU A 104 -7.21 -2.10 -8.87
CA LEU A 104 -7.54 -3.34 -9.55
C LEU A 104 -8.63 -4.15 -8.85
N ASP A 105 -9.21 -3.60 -7.77
CA ASP A 105 -10.19 -4.25 -6.90
C ASP A 105 -9.78 -5.62 -6.34
N LEU A 106 -8.49 -5.89 -6.18
CA LEU A 106 -8.01 -7.21 -5.75
C LEU A 106 -8.24 -7.48 -4.26
N TRP A 107 -8.43 -6.42 -3.48
CA TRP A 107 -8.74 -6.56 -2.06
C TRP A 107 -10.09 -7.23 -1.82
N SER A 108 -11.06 -7.16 -2.75
CA SER A 108 -12.33 -7.87 -2.62
C SER A 108 -12.12 -9.39 -2.60
N VAL A 109 -11.27 -9.90 -3.50
CA VAL A 109 -10.86 -11.30 -3.55
C VAL A 109 -10.18 -11.73 -2.25
N VAL A 110 -9.24 -10.93 -1.75
CA VAL A 110 -8.52 -11.24 -0.50
C VAL A 110 -9.46 -11.26 0.70
N ILE A 111 -10.34 -10.25 0.81
CA ILE A 111 -11.31 -10.14 1.92
C ILE A 111 -12.24 -11.35 1.94
N MET A 112 -12.74 -11.78 0.78
CA MET A 112 -13.59 -12.97 0.66
C MET A 112 -12.88 -14.24 1.18
N GLN A 113 -11.59 -14.42 0.86
CA GLN A 113 -10.81 -15.56 1.38
C GLN A 113 -10.39 -15.42 2.85
N LEU A 114 -10.58 -14.24 3.43
CA LEU A 114 -10.32 -13.93 4.83
C LEU A 114 -11.60 -13.93 5.69
N GLU A 115 -12.71 -14.51 5.20
CA GLU A 115 -13.97 -14.59 5.94
C GLU A 115 -13.79 -15.11 7.38
N GLY A 116 -14.42 -14.43 8.35
CA GLY A 116 -14.28 -14.74 9.78
C GLY A 116 -12.94 -14.31 10.41
N ASP A 117 -12.00 -13.72 9.67
CA ASP A 117 -10.81 -13.11 10.28
C ASP A 117 -11.18 -11.80 10.98
N ARG A 118 -10.83 -11.68 12.27
CA ARG A 118 -11.02 -10.46 13.08
C ARG A 118 -10.40 -9.19 12.48
N ARG A 119 -9.47 -9.32 11.54
CA ARG A 119 -8.78 -8.20 10.87
C ARG A 119 -9.57 -7.67 9.66
N VAL A 120 -10.51 -8.43 9.11
CA VAL A 120 -11.27 -8.05 7.90
C VAL A 120 -11.99 -6.71 8.05
N PRO A 121 -12.71 -6.40 9.15
CA PRO A 121 -13.41 -5.12 9.25
C PRO A 121 -12.47 -3.91 9.19
N ALA A 122 -11.26 -4.05 9.76
CA ALA A 122 -10.26 -2.98 9.68
C ALA A 122 -9.64 -2.86 8.28
N LEU A 123 -9.38 -4.00 7.62
CA LEU A 123 -8.91 -4.03 6.24
C LEU A 123 -9.91 -3.38 5.29
N GLU A 124 -11.20 -3.69 5.43
CA GLU A 124 -12.29 -3.09 4.65
C GLU A 124 -12.33 -1.57 4.81
N ARG A 125 -12.27 -1.05 6.04
CA ARG A 125 -12.19 0.39 6.29
C ARG A 125 -10.97 1.02 5.63
N MET A 126 -9.82 0.36 5.69
CA MET A 126 -8.58 0.85 5.10
C MET A 126 -8.66 0.90 3.56
N VAL A 127 -9.22 -0.14 2.94
CA VAL A 127 -9.48 -0.21 1.49
C VAL A 127 -10.49 0.84 1.05
N ALA A 128 -11.62 0.97 1.75
CA ALA A 128 -12.67 1.95 1.45
C ALA A 128 -12.14 3.39 1.55
N SER A 129 -11.44 3.70 2.64
CA SER A 129 -10.78 5.00 2.86
C SER A 129 -9.80 5.30 1.74
N ARG A 130 -8.98 4.32 1.36
CA ARG A 130 -8.00 4.53 0.30
C ARG A 130 -8.64 4.69 -1.08
N ARG A 131 -9.68 3.91 -1.39
CA ARG A 131 -10.46 4.03 -2.62
C ARG A 131 -11.04 5.43 -2.76
N ALA A 132 -11.62 5.99 -1.69
CA ALA A 132 -12.15 7.35 -1.68
C ALA A 132 -11.06 8.41 -1.95
N VAL A 133 -9.87 8.26 -1.35
CA VAL A 133 -8.73 9.16 -1.60
C VAL A 133 -8.25 9.07 -3.05
N LEU A 134 -8.14 7.87 -3.60
CA LEU A 134 -7.69 7.66 -4.97
C LEU A 134 -8.69 8.21 -5.99
N ALA A 135 -9.99 8.01 -5.78
CA ALA A 135 -11.06 8.56 -6.62
C ALA A 135 -11.04 10.10 -6.65
N ARG A 136 -10.81 10.74 -5.49
CA ARG A 136 -10.66 12.21 -5.42
C ARG A 136 -9.45 12.70 -6.22
N ARG A 137 -8.33 11.96 -6.17
CA ARG A 137 -7.11 12.31 -6.91
C ARG A 137 -7.30 12.18 -8.42
N THR A 138 -8.00 11.14 -8.88
CA THR A 138 -8.30 10.96 -10.31
C THR A 138 -9.24 12.04 -10.81
N ALA A 139 -10.29 12.39 -10.06
CA ALA A 139 -11.22 13.47 -10.40
C ALA A 139 -10.51 14.83 -10.50
N ARG A 140 -9.66 15.17 -9.53
CA ARG A 140 -8.85 16.41 -9.58
C ARG A 140 -7.94 16.46 -10.80
N ARG A 141 -7.30 15.34 -11.15
CA ARG A 141 -6.43 15.26 -12.33
C ARG A 141 -7.21 15.47 -13.63
N ALA A 142 -8.43 14.97 -13.73
CA ALA A 142 -9.31 15.22 -14.86
C ALA A 142 -9.70 16.71 -14.95
N SER A 143 -10.00 17.36 -13.82
CA SER A 143 -10.33 18.80 -13.81
C SER A 143 -9.16 19.75 -14.09
N SER A 144 -7.91 19.30 -13.91
CA SER A 144 -6.72 20.12 -14.18
C SER A 144 -6.16 19.98 -15.61
N GLY A 145 -6.78 19.14 -16.46
CA GLY A 145 -6.49 19.13 -17.89
C GLY A 145 -7.09 20.36 -18.55
N LYS A 146 -6.26 21.32 -18.96
CA LYS A 146 -6.67 22.58 -19.60
C LYS A 146 -7.47 22.28 -20.89
N PRO A 147 -8.64 22.90 -21.15
CA PRO A 147 -9.29 22.79 -22.44
C PRO A 147 -8.39 23.43 -23.51
N VAL A 148 -8.10 22.68 -24.58
CA VAL A 148 -7.42 23.24 -25.74
C VAL A 148 -8.39 24.24 -26.38
N ALA A 149 -7.97 25.49 -26.54
CA ALA A 149 -8.79 26.51 -27.16
C ALA A 149 -8.95 26.17 -28.65
N GLU A 150 -10.20 26.00 -29.08
CA GLU A 150 -10.59 25.87 -30.48
C GLU A 150 -10.22 27.16 -31.22
N PRO A 151 -9.57 27.09 -32.41
CA PRO A 151 -9.24 28.29 -33.17
C PRO A 151 -10.52 28.82 -33.83
N LEU A 152 -10.85 30.08 -33.57
CA LEU A 152 -11.94 30.79 -34.24
C LEU A 152 -11.66 30.87 -35.75
N PRO A 153 -12.63 30.59 -36.62
CA PRO A 153 -12.50 30.87 -38.05
C PRO A 153 -12.49 32.40 -38.26
N GLY A 154 -11.52 32.85 -39.05
CA GLY A 154 -11.38 34.25 -39.50
C GLY A 154 -12.30 34.61 -40.65
#